data_AF-A0AA37AE78-F1
#
_entry.id   AF-A0AA37AE78-F1
#
_cell.length_a   1.000
_cell.length_b   1.000
_cell.length_c   1.000
_cell.angle_alpha   90.00
_cell.angle_beta   90.00
_cell.angle_gamma   90.00
#
_symmetry.space_group_name_H-M   'P 1'
#
loop_
_entity.id
_entity.type
_entity.pdbx_description
1 polymer ?
#
loop_
_entity_poly.entity_id
_entity_poly.type
_entity_poly.pdbx_seq_one_letter_code
_entity_poly.pdbx_strand_id
1 'polypeptide(L)'
;MDRQQAVTILERKTTIPGDGYTWEQINEAIDMAISALSRPNEPLTIEQLREMGGQPYWHVGLRKESTPPHWNILDPFYAKHIEDYRYGENWLAYRRPLEGEEDT
;
A
#
# COMPACT_ATOMS: atom_id res chain seq x y z
N MET A 1 0.23 -21.56 -9.31
CA MET A 1 0.18 -21.20 -10.75
C MET A 1 1.47 -20.47 -11.07
N ASP A 2 2.23 -20.94 -12.06
CA ASP A 2 3.45 -20.24 -12.47
C ASP A 2 3.16 -19.12 -13.49
N ARG A 3 4.16 -18.27 -13.74
CA ARG A 3 4.04 -17.12 -14.63
C ARG A 3 3.70 -17.54 -16.07
N GLN A 4 4.24 -18.66 -16.54
CA GLN A 4 4.03 -19.11 -17.92
C GLN A 4 2.58 -19.59 -18.11
N GLN A 5 2.06 -20.33 -17.13
CA GLN A 5 0.66 -20.76 -17.09
C GLN A 5 -0.30 -19.57 -17.05
N ALA A 6 0.00 -18.55 -16.24
CA ALA A 6 -0.81 -17.34 -16.16
C ALA A 6 -0.88 -16.60 -17.52
N VAL A 7 0.26 -16.46 -18.21
CA VAL A 7 0.33 -15.83 -19.53
C VAL A 7 -0.51 -16.59 -20.55
N THR A 8 -0.36 -17.92 -20.62
CA THR A 8 -1.14 -18.75 -21.57
C THR A 8 -2.65 -18.66 -21.32
N ILE A 9 -3.10 -18.53 -20.06
CA ILE A 9 -4.51 -18.33 -19.74
C ILE A 9 -5.02 -16.98 -20.26
N LEU A 10 -4.25 -15.90 -20.07
CA LEU A 10 -4.62 -14.55 -20.50
C LEU A 10 -4.60 -14.39 -22.04
N GLU A 11 -3.66 -15.04 -22.71
CA GLU A 11 -3.52 -15.02 -24.18
C GLU A 11 -4.69 -15.68 -24.92
N ARG A 12 -5.45 -16.54 -24.25
CA ARG A 12 -6.55 -17.29 -24.87
C ARG A 12 -7.71 -16.40 -25.33
N LYS A 13 -7.73 -15.14 -24.88
CA LYS A 13 -8.70 -14.10 -25.21
C LYS A 13 -10.18 -14.50 -25.16
N THR A 14 -10.55 -15.33 -24.20
CA THR A 14 -11.91 -15.88 -24.11
C THR A 14 -12.77 -15.15 -23.08
N THR A 15 -14.09 -15.10 -23.30
CA THR A 15 -15.11 -14.85 -22.27
C THR A 15 -15.02 -15.95 -21.21
N ILE A 16 -15.04 -15.60 -19.92
CA ILE A 16 -15.17 -16.61 -18.85
C ILE A 16 -16.60 -17.20 -18.96
N PRO A 17 -16.75 -18.51 -19.19
CA PRO A 17 -18.08 -19.10 -19.40
C PRO A 17 -18.94 -19.02 -18.15
N GLY A 18 -20.08 -18.32 -18.24
CA GLY A 18 -21.07 -18.19 -17.15
C GLY A 18 -21.26 -16.77 -16.63
N ASP A 19 -20.33 -15.86 -16.95
CA ASP A 19 -20.19 -14.57 -16.26
C ASP A 19 -20.60 -13.40 -17.16
N GLY A 20 -20.63 -13.61 -18.48
CA GLY A 20 -21.06 -12.63 -19.49
C GLY A 20 -20.04 -11.52 -19.80
N TYR A 21 -18.88 -11.48 -19.14
CA TYR A 21 -17.86 -10.46 -19.37
C TYR A 21 -17.00 -10.76 -20.59
N THR A 22 -16.77 -9.75 -21.44
CA THR A 22 -15.85 -9.86 -22.57
C THR A 22 -14.41 -9.92 -22.10
N TRP A 23 -13.51 -10.36 -22.98
CA TRP A 23 -12.08 -10.34 -22.69
C TRP A 23 -11.59 -8.92 -22.35
N GLU A 24 -12.08 -7.90 -23.04
CA GLU A 24 -11.68 -6.51 -22.82
C GLU A 24 -12.02 -6.07 -21.39
N GLN A 25 -13.24 -6.38 -20.93
CA GLN A 25 -13.69 -6.05 -19.57
C GLN A 25 -12.86 -6.79 -18.50
N ILE A 26 -12.48 -8.03 -18.77
CA ILE A 26 -11.64 -8.81 -17.86
C ILE A 26 -10.23 -8.19 -17.77
N ASN A 27 -9.64 -7.76 -18.88
CA ASN A 27 -8.32 -7.14 -18.84
C ASN A 27 -8.36 -5.76 -18.20
N GLU A 28 -9.39 -4.95 -18.47
CA GLU A 28 -9.57 -3.67 -17.79
C GLU A 28 -9.69 -3.86 -16.27
N ALA A 29 -10.46 -4.85 -15.82
CA ALA A 29 -10.58 -5.19 -14.41
C ALA A 29 -9.24 -5.65 -13.79
N ILE A 30 -8.47 -6.46 -14.52
CA ILE A 30 -7.14 -6.91 -14.09
C ILE A 30 -6.17 -5.72 -14.00
N ASP A 31 -6.11 -4.86 -15.01
CA ASP A 31 -5.26 -3.67 -15.03
C ASP A 31 -5.64 -2.71 -13.89
N MET A 32 -6.94 -2.52 -13.64
CA MET A 32 -7.43 -1.73 -12.52
C MET A 32 -7.00 -2.33 -11.17
N ALA A 33 -7.11 -3.65 -11.01
CA ALA A 33 -6.67 -4.35 -9.81
C ALA A 33 -5.15 -4.24 -9.62
N ILE A 34 -4.36 -4.48 -10.67
CA ILE A 34 -2.90 -4.35 -10.64
C ILE A 34 -2.50 -2.91 -10.30
N SER A 35 -3.13 -1.91 -10.91
CA SER A 35 -2.89 -0.49 -10.63
C SER A 35 -3.24 -0.13 -9.18
N ALA A 36 -4.37 -0.64 -8.66
CA ALA A 36 -4.77 -0.45 -7.28
C ALA A 36 -3.78 -1.09 -6.29
N LEU A 37 -3.20 -2.24 -6.62
CA LEU A 37 -2.19 -2.93 -5.81
C LEU A 37 -0.80 -2.26 -5.92
N SER A 38 -0.45 -1.79 -7.12
CA SER A 38 0.81 -1.14 -7.47
C SER A 38 0.90 0.32 -7.04
N ARG A 39 -0.08 0.83 -6.27
CA ARG A 39 0.01 2.19 -5.74
C ARG A 39 1.35 2.36 -5.01
N PRO A 40 2.13 3.41 -5.32
CA PRO A 40 3.39 3.67 -4.63
C PRO A 40 3.17 3.73 -3.12
N ASN A 41 4.02 3.06 -2.35
CA ASN A 41 4.05 3.18 -0.90
C ASN A 41 4.96 4.34 -0.49
N GLU A 42 4.66 5.54 -1.01
CA GLU A 42 5.36 6.76 -0.62
C GLU A 42 5.01 7.13 0.83
N PRO A 43 5.91 7.85 1.54
CA PRO A 43 5.60 8.37 2.86
C PRO A 43 4.32 9.20 2.80
N LEU A 44 3.46 9.02 3.80
CA LEU A 44 2.22 9.78 3.93
C LEU A 44 2.54 11.27 4.03
N THR A 45 1.74 12.11 3.40
CA THR A 45 1.85 13.56 3.61
C THR A 45 1.28 13.93 4.98
N ILE A 46 1.62 15.11 5.49
CA ILE A 46 1.08 15.62 6.76
C ILE A 46 -0.46 15.67 6.71
N GLU A 47 -1.04 16.11 5.59
CA GLU A 47 -2.49 16.16 5.43
C GLU A 47 -3.12 14.76 5.45
N GLN A 48 -2.48 13.77 4.81
CA GLN A 48 -2.95 12.39 4.88
C GLN A 48 -2.87 11.83 6.31
N LEU A 49 -1.83 12.18 7.08
CA LEU A 49 -1.73 11.77 8.48
C LEU A 49 -2.82 12.40 9.37
N ARG A 50 -3.17 13.67 9.12
CA ARG A 50 -4.29 14.34 9.82
C ARG A 50 -5.61 13.61 9.61
N GLU A 51 -5.85 13.08 8.41
CA GLU A 51 -7.03 12.29 8.08
C GLU A 51 -7.00 10.88 8.70
N MET A 52 -5.83 10.36 9.06
CA MET A 52 -5.63 9.01 9.59
C MET A 52 -5.76 8.88 11.11
N GLY A 53 -6.26 9.91 11.82
CA GLY A 53 -6.50 9.82 13.25
C GLY A 53 -7.35 8.61 13.64
N GLY A 54 -6.79 7.73 14.47
CA GLY A 54 -7.39 6.47 14.92
C GLY A 54 -7.16 5.27 13.98
N GLN A 55 -6.43 5.45 12.89
CA GLN A 55 -6.12 4.39 11.92
C GLN A 55 -4.70 3.84 12.08
N PRO A 56 -4.46 2.58 11.67
CA PRO A 56 -3.12 2.01 11.68
C PRO A 56 -2.25 2.60 10.57
N TYR A 57 -0.96 2.72 10.85
CA TYR A 57 0.07 3.08 9.88
C TYR A 57 1.38 2.34 10.20
N TRP A 58 2.24 2.17 9.19
CA TRP A 58 3.58 1.61 9.36
C TRP A 58 4.55 2.72 9.73
N HIS A 59 5.09 2.66 10.95
CA HIS A 59 6.03 3.64 11.47
C HIS A 59 7.46 3.24 11.13
N VAL A 60 8.25 4.17 10.59
CA VAL A 60 9.68 3.99 10.32
C VAL A 60 10.45 5.11 11.00
N GLY A 61 11.30 4.80 11.97
CA GLY A 61 12.19 5.78 12.58
C GLY A 61 13.43 6.02 11.72
N LEU A 62 13.88 7.28 11.62
CA LEU A 62 15.03 7.69 10.80
C LEU A 62 16.34 7.81 11.59
N ARG A 63 16.32 7.58 12.90
CA ARG A 63 17.51 7.65 13.77
C ARG A 63 18.05 6.26 14.05
N LYS A 64 19.35 6.16 14.33
CA LYS A 64 20.02 4.88 14.61
C LYS A 64 19.46 4.21 15.86
N GLU A 65 19.00 4.99 16.82
CA GLU A 65 18.43 4.52 18.09
C GLU A 65 16.91 4.30 18.01
N SER A 66 16.30 4.53 16.83
CA SER A 66 14.88 4.28 16.63
C SER A 66 14.55 2.80 16.80
N THR A 67 13.36 2.54 17.34
CA THR A 67 12.79 1.19 17.30
C THR A 67 12.67 0.70 15.85
N PRO A 68 12.80 -0.61 15.60
CA PRO A 68 12.53 -1.18 14.29
C PRO A 68 11.17 -0.75 13.73
N PRO A 69 11.01 -0.73 12.40
CA PRO A 69 9.73 -0.46 11.77
C PRO A 69 8.62 -1.35 12.31
N HIS A 70 7.44 -0.78 12.58
CA HIS A 70 6.32 -1.52 13.16
C HIS A 70 4.98 -0.84 12.88
N TRP A 71 3.89 -1.62 13.00
CA TRP A 71 2.54 -1.08 12.98
C TRP A 71 2.25 -0.28 14.24
N ASN A 72 1.67 0.90 14.06
CA ASN A 72 1.19 1.74 15.16
C ASN A 72 -0.18 2.33 14.81
N ILE A 73 -0.95 2.72 15.82
CA ILE A 73 -2.23 3.44 15.64
C ILE A 73 -1.95 4.92 15.86
N LEU A 74 -2.30 5.75 14.88
CA LEU A 74 -2.08 7.19 15.00
C LEU A 74 -3.13 7.78 15.94
N ASP A 75 -2.71 8.28 17.09
CA ASP A 75 -3.63 8.95 18.01
C ASP A 75 -4.31 10.16 17.33
N PRO A 76 -5.65 10.32 17.39
CA PRO A 76 -6.35 11.44 16.75
C PRO A 76 -5.90 12.83 17.21
N PHE A 77 -5.37 12.97 18.43
CA PHE A 77 -4.80 14.23 18.91
C PHE A 77 -3.44 14.49 18.25
N TYR A 78 -2.59 13.48 18.14
CA TYR A 78 -1.30 13.59 17.45
C TYR A 78 -1.47 13.84 15.94
N ALA A 79 -2.47 13.21 15.33
CA ALA A 79 -2.81 13.42 13.92
C ALA A 79 -3.02 14.91 13.58
N LYS A 80 -3.59 15.72 14.50
CA LYS A 80 -3.83 17.15 14.28
C LYS A 80 -2.58 18.02 14.33
N HIS A 81 -1.49 17.51 14.91
CA HIS A 81 -0.29 18.27 15.26
C HIS A 81 0.99 17.53 14.83
N ILE A 82 0.95 16.78 13.72
CA ILE A 82 2.05 15.93 13.23
C ILE A 82 3.37 16.67 13.11
N GLU A 83 3.32 17.93 12.68
CA GLU A 83 4.46 18.83 12.57
C GLU A 83 5.23 19.00 13.89
N ASP A 84 4.56 18.98 15.03
CA ASP A 84 5.18 19.15 16.36
C ASP A 84 6.03 17.94 16.76
N TYR A 85 5.84 16.80 16.08
CA TYR A 85 6.53 15.54 16.34
C TYR A 85 7.68 15.25 15.37
N ARG A 86 8.19 16.28 14.67
CA ARG A 86 9.35 16.17 13.75
C ARG A 86 9.17 15.11 12.67
N TYR A 87 7.96 15.01 12.12
CA TYR A 87 7.68 14.18 10.97
C TYR A 87 8.57 14.56 9.78
N GLY A 88 9.08 13.58 9.04
CA GLY A 88 10.01 13.78 7.93
C GLY A 88 11.48 13.96 8.34
N GLU A 89 11.74 14.33 9.60
CA GLU A 89 13.10 14.42 10.14
C GLU A 89 13.47 13.21 11.00
N ASN A 90 12.56 12.83 11.90
CA ASN A 90 12.80 11.78 12.89
C ASN A 90 12.12 10.46 12.52
N TRP A 91 11.05 10.51 11.75
CA TRP A 91 10.26 9.34 11.38
C TRP A 91 9.42 9.61 10.14
N LEU A 92 9.04 8.52 9.47
CA LEU A 92 8.14 8.48 8.33
C LEU A 92 7.00 7.50 8.63
N ALA A 93 5.90 7.69 7.91
CA ALA A 93 4.69 6.90 8.05
C ALA A 93 4.26 6.37 6.69
N TYR A 94 3.91 5.10 6.62
CA TYR A 94 3.49 4.44 5.39
C TYR A 94 2.16 3.72 5.60
N ARG A 95 1.46 3.41 4.50
CA ARG A 95 0.20 2.66 4.57
C ARG A 95 0.43 1.16 4.76
N ARG A 96 1.61 0.68 4.43
CA ARG A 96 2.04 -0.73 4.52
C ARG A 96 3.55 -0.80 4.76
N PRO A 97 4.11 -1.97 5.14
CA PRO A 97 5.55 -2.18 5.22
C PRO A 97 6.26 -1.87 3.91
N LEU A 98 7.55 -1.55 4.01
CA LEU A 98 8.39 -1.35 2.82
C LEU A 98 8.65 -2.70 2.15
N GLU A 99 8.80 -2.69 0.82
CA GLU A 99 9.06 -3.90 0.05
C GLU A 99 10.38 -4.55 0.52
N GLY A 100 10.31 -5.80 0.98
CA GLY A 100 11.46 -6.55 1.51
C GLY A 100 11.65 -6.50 3.02
N GLU A 101 10.80 -5.81 3.80
CA GLU A 101 10.87 -5.81 5.27
C GLU A 101 10.05 -6.92 5.95
N GLU A 102 9.11 -7.58 5.26
CA GLU A 102 8.30 -8.67 5.84
C GLU A 102 9.05 -10.01 5.93
N ASP A 103 10.24 -10.14 5.31
CA ASP A 103 11.02 -11.39 5.18
C ASP A 103 12.18 -11.54 6.19
N THR A 104 12.28 -10.69 7.22
CA THR A 104 13.31 -10.76 8.28
C THR A 104 12.73 -11.00 9.66
#